data_AF-A0A8T5QPN7-F1
#
_entry.id   AF-A0A8T5QPN7-F1
#
_cell.length_a   1.000
_cell.length_b   1.000
_cell.length_c   1.000
_cell.angle_alpha   90.00
_cell.angle_beta   90.00
_cell.angle_gamma   90.00
#
_symmetry.space_group_name_H-M   'P 1'
#
loop_
_entity.id
_entity.type
_entity.pdbx_description
1 polymer ?
#
loop_
_entity_poly.entity_id
_entity_poly.type
_entity_poly.pdbx_seq_one_letter_code
_entity_poly.pdbx_strand_id
1 'polypeptide(L)'
;MKKLFALFVMAIFLISLVPAAFAIEDAGTDNTTAQANQMRAKKIKPMSVKARAEKLKEKHIEIRERYQKNKELMKERLNTAKERRKVAIQHHQEAKEKINARKAQLAGCKDNNSTECMDARKETRLQTKRYLTNVAEHILAMIAKTKERVENSNLADDDKRDLITKLDEEAEEIASALDMLEELGEDSTKEEFKEITQIIRESWKDLRLIIKKGVGKVANGKIHAINVRLGNLKRKLHKIVDRLENAGKDTSTVKPYLETFDEKLEEAKNHRDRARSLYQEGKIDEAAKATKEAHGALREAHTALKNFVRALKTIKGGEDALKGADTEESEETPAEQADDIDETPEEGNETMDDDDIEGDAEEEGDADSDEEAGDEASTEGNETKGNETA
;
A
#
# COMPACT_ATOMS: atom_id res chain seq x y z
N MET A 1 6.36 23.40 -30.22
CA MET A 1 5.01 23.92 -29.85
C MET A 1 4.10 22.90 -29.15
N LYS A 2 3.81 21.69 -29.69
CA LYS A 2 2.77 20.79 -29.11
C LYS A 2 3.27 19.67 -28.17
N LYS A 3 4.56 19.30 -28.25
CA LYS A 3 5.15 18.24 -27.40
C LYS A 3 5.47 18.74 -25.98
N LEU A 4 5.83 20.02 -25.86
CA LEU A 4 6.11 20.77 -24.62
C LEU A 4 4.91 20.91 -23.69
N PHE A 5 3.80 21.45 -24.19
CA PHE A 5 2.57 21.54 -23.42
C PHE A 5 2.02 20.13 -23.14
N ALA A 6 2.26 19.15 -24.02
CA ALA A 6 1.92 17.76 -23.74
C ALA A 6 2.80 17.14 -22.65
N LEU A 7 4.11 17.42 -22.56
CA LEU A 7 5.01 16.97 -21.50
C LEU A 7 4.76 17.68 -20.17
N PHE A 8 4.45 18.98 -20.20
CA PHE A 8 4.11 19.76 -19.02
C PHE A 8 2.73 19.38 -18.47
N VAL A 9 1.74 19.21 -19.37
CA VAL A 9 0.45 18.63 -19.01
C VAL A 9 0.61 17.18 -18.59
N MET A 10 1.47 16.37 -19.22
CA MET A 10 1.75 14.98 -18.84
C MET A 10 2.51 14.88 -17.52
N ALA A 11 3.43 15.78 -17.17
CA ALA A 11 4.07 15.82 -15.85
C ALA A 11 3.08 16.24 -14.76
N ILE A 12 2.21 17.22 -15.05
CA ILE A 12 1.08 17.57 -14.17
C ILE A 12 0.03 16.43 -14.13
N PHE A 13 -0.16 15.68 -15.22
CA PHE A 13 -1.02 14.49 -15.31
C PHE A 13 -0.43 13.33 -14.54
N LEU A 14 0.87 13.05 -14.62
CA LEU A 14 1.56 11.95 -13.92
C LEU A 14 1.61 12.19 -12.40
N ILE A 15 1.46 13.45 -11.95
CA ILE A 15 1.32 13.81 -10.52
C ILE A 15 -0.17 13.85 -10.09
N SER A 16 -1.12 13.93 -11.04
CA SER A 16 -2.58 14.00 -10.77
C SER A 16 -3.39 12.77 -11.23
N LEU A 17 -2.75 11.83 -11.90
CA LEU A 17 -3.22 10.51 -12.30
C LEU A 17 -2.42 9.46 -11.55
N VAL A 18 -2.85 9.21 -10.33
CA VAL A 18 -3.16 7.84 -9.97
C VAL A 18 -4.69 7.85 -10.03
N PRO A 19 -5.40 7.46 -11.13
CA PRO A 19 -5.45 6.06 -11.62
C PRO A 19 -5.91 5.78 -13.11
N ALA A 20 -5.86 4.50 -13.51
CA ALA A 20 -6.82 3.72 -14.34
C ALA A 20 -6.52 3.43 -15.83
N ALA A 21 -6.17 2.16 -16.08
CA ALA A 21 -6.78 1.19 -17.01
C ALA A 21 -5.92 0.67 -18.18
N PHE A 22 -5.56 -0.61 -18.07
CA PHE A 22 -5.61 -1.70 -19.05
C PHE A 22 -5.93 -1.36 -20.52
N ALA A 23 -4.93 -1.56 -21.38
CA ALA A 23 -4.98 -2.37 -22.61
C ALA A 23 -3.55 -2.52 -23.16
N ILE A 24 -2.86 -3.60 -22.81
CA ILE A 24 -1.62 -4.01 -23.49
C ILE A 24 -1.99 -5.23 -24.35
N GLU A 25 -2.17 -4.98 -25.64
CA GLU A 25 -2.01 -6.02 -26.66
C GLU A 25 -0.52 -6.21 -26.89
N ASP A 26 -0.07 -7.47 -26.81
CA ASP A 26 1.28 -7.91 -27.14
C ASP A 26 1.69 -7.44 -28.53
N ALA A 27 2.74 -6.62 -28.60
CA ALA A 27 3.42 -6.31 -29.85
C ALA A 27 4.93 -6.53 -29.67
N GLY A 28 5.40 -7.60 -30.29
CA GLY A 28 6.79 -8.03 -30.32
C GLY A 28 7.75 -6.92 -30.78
N THR A 29 8.87 -6.84 -30.08
CA THR A 29 9.99 -5.94 -30.32
C THR A 29 10.87 -6.47 -31.46
N ASP A 30 10.53 -6.10 -32.69
CA ASP A 30 11.41 -6.28 -33.85
C ASP A 30 12.01 -4.95 -34.36
N ASN A 31 13.32 -5.00 -34.57
CA ASN A 31 14.26 -3.96 -35.02
C ASN A 31 13.78 -3.08 -36.21
N THR A 32 12.99 -2.04 -35.96
CA THR A 32 12.47 -1.11 -37.01
C THR A 32 12.78 0.38 -36.78
N THR A 33 13.77 0.71 -35.95
CA THR A 33 14.09 2.12 -35.62
C THR A 33 14.74 2.88 -36.79
N ALA A 34 15.36 2.19 -37.76
CA ALA A 34 16.00 2.83 -38.91
C ALA A 34 15.03 3.22 -40.06
N GLN A 35 13.95 2.45 -40.29
CA GLN A 35 12.96 2.76 -41.33
C GLN A 35 11.92 3.81 -40.90
N ALA A 36 11.65 3.95 -39.59
CA ALA A 36 10.71 4.94 -39.07
C ALA A 36 11.18 6.41 -39.26
N ASN A 37 12.49 6.65 -39.26
CA ASN A 37 13.06 7.99 -39.49
C ASN A 37 13.00 8.40 -40.97
N GLN A 38 13.07 7.45 -41.91
CA GLN A 38 13.02 7.74 -43.35
C GLN A 38 11.58 8.05 -43.85
N MET A 39 10.54 7.51 -43.19
CA MET A 39 9.14 7.81 -43.54
C MET A 39 8.61 9.12 -42.91
N ARG A 40 9.24 9.66 -41.86
CA ARG A 40 8.82 10.94 -41.23
C ARG A 40 9.19 12.19 -42.03
N ALA A 41 10.05 12.08 -43.04
CA ALA A 41 10.36 13.17 -43.97
C ALA A 41 9.27 13.38 -45.06
N LYS A 42 8.29 12.47 -45.17
CA LYS A 42 7.17 12.63 -46.11
C LYS A 42 6.17 13.66 -45.60
N LYS A 43 6.29 14.90 -46.11
CA LYS A 43 5.26 15.96 -46.23
C LYS A 43 4.23 16.01 -45.09
N ILE A 44 4.65 16.44 -43.90
CA ILE A 44 3.70 16.99 -42.93
C ILE A 44 3.20 18.31 -43.51
N LYS A 45 2.00 18.30 -44.11
CA LYS A 45 1.35 19.55 -44.54
C LYS A 45 1.26 20.48 -43.31
N PRO A 46 1.75 21.73 -43.39
CA PRO A 46 1.65 22.64 -42.27
C PRO A 46 0.17 22.93 -41.99
N MET A 47 -0.38 22.33 -40.94
CA MET A 47 -1.69 22.75 -40.42
C MET A 47 -1.67 24.25 -40.14
N SER A 48 -2.72 24.95 -40.57
CA SER A 48 -2.90 26.37 -40.27
C SER A 48 -2.89 26.62 -38.75
N VAL A 49 -2.45 27.81 -38.34
CA VAL A 49 -2.42 28.22 -36.92
C VAL A 49 -3.82 28.07 -36.28
N LYS A 50 -4.87 28.38 -37.04
CA LYS A 50 -6.28 28.22 -36.61
C LYS A 50 -6.64 26.75 -36.32
N ALA A 51 -6.34 25.82 -37.23
CA ALA A 51 -6.59 24.40 -37.02
C ALA A 51 -5.81 23.85 -35.82
N ARG A 52 -4.62 24.39 -35.54
CA ARG A 52 -3.84 24.02 -34.35
C ARG A 52 -4.47 24.53 -33.06
N ALA A 53 -5.01 25.75 -33.06
CA ALA A 53 -5.68 26.33 -31.91
C ALA A 53 -6.99 25.60 -31.57
N GLU A 54 -7.79 25.24 -32.58
CA GLU A 54 -9.02 24.44 -32.41
C GLU A 54 -8.71 23.07 -31.81
N LYS A 55 -7.73 22.34 -32.36
CA LYS A 55 -7.29 21.05 -31.80
C LYS A 55 -6.77 21.13 -30.36
N LEU A 56 -6.20 22.26 -29.95
CA LEU A 56 -5.75 22.47 -28.57
C LEU A 56 -6.90 22.72 -27.62
N LYS A 57 -7.93 23.47 -28.05
CA LYS A 57 -9.15 23.70 -27.28
C LYS A 57 -9.90 22.39 -27.07
N GLU A 58 -10.06 21.61 -28.14
CA GLU A 58 -10.66 20.26 -28.08
C GLU A 58 -9.93 19.37 -27.08
N LYS A 59 -8.59 19.30 -27.16
CA LYS A 59 -7.78 18.54 -26.20
C LYS A 59 -7.93 19.05 -24.76
N HIS A 60 -8.04 20.36 -24.53
CA HIS A 60 -8.27 20.91 -23.19
C HIS A 60 -9.63 20.53 -22.62
N ILE A 61 -10.66 20.53 -23.47
CA ILE A 61 -12.02 20.10 -23.10
C ILE A 61 -11.96 18.62 -22.70
N GLU A 62 -11.37 17.77 -23.55
CA GLU A 62 -11.21 16.33 -23.28
C GLU A 62 -10.47 16.06 -21.96
N ILE A 63 -9.36 16.77 -21.71
CA ILE A 63 -8.59 16.65 -20.46
C ILE A 63 -9.44 17.06 -19.24
N ARG A 64 -10.19 18.16 -19.36
CA ARG A 64 -11.04 18.65 -18.28
C ARG A 64 -12.17 17.68 -17.98
N GLU A 65 -12.81 17.13 -19.01
CA GLU A 65 -13.86 16.13 -18.89
C GLU A 65 -13.32 14.86 -18.24
N ARG A 66 -12.16 14.37 -18.70
CA ARG A 66 -11.48 13.21 -18.10
C ARG A 66 -11.16 13.45 -16.62
N TYR A 67 -10.66 14.64 -16.27
CA TYR A 67 -10.38 15.00 -14.89
C TYR A 67 -11.64 15.02 -14.02
N GLN A 68 -12.75 15.61 -14.50
CA GLN A 68 -14.01 15.62 -13.73
C GLN A 68 -14.55 14.21 -13.57
N LYS A 69 -14.56 13.40 -14.65
CA LYS A 69 -14.96 12.00 -14.60
C LYS A 69 -14.13 11.21 -13.59
N ASN A 70 -12.81 11.36 -13.60
CA ASN A 70 -11.94 10.69 -12.64
C ASN A 70 -12.18 11.18 -11.20
N LYS A 71 -12.40 12.48 -11.00
CA LYS A 71 -12.71 13.04 -9.68
C LYS A 71 -14.03 12.48 -9.12
N GLU A 72 -15.05 12.36 -9.96
CA GLU A 72 -16.34 11.76 -9.58
C GLU A 72 -16.19 10.27 -9.28
N LEU A 73 -15.49 9.53 -10.14
CA LEU A 73 -15.16 8.12 -9.92
C LEU A 73 -14.41 7.90 -8.59
N MET A 74 -13.45 8.76 -8.26
CA MET A 74 -12.70 8.65 -6.99
C MET A 74 -13.58 8.94 -5.78
N LYS A 75 -14.51 9.89 -5.88
CA LYS A 75 -15.50 10.13 -4.82
C LYS A 75 -16.45 8.96 -4.64
N GLU A 76 -16.92 8.39 -5.75
CA GLU A 76 -17.78 7.21 -5.75
C GLU A 76 -17.07 6.05 -5.06
N ARG A 77 -15.85 5.72 -5.50
CA ARG A 77 -15.01 4.66 -4.88
C ARG A 77 -14.82 4.88 -3.39
N LEU A 78 -14.51 6.11 -2.96
CA LEU A 78 -14.32 6.44 -1.55
C LEU A 78 -15.60 6.28 -0.75
N ASN A 79 -16.76 6.66 -1.31
CA ASN A 79 -18.05 6.45 -0.66
C ASN A 79 -18.39 4.95 -0.59
N THR A 80 -18.17 4.19 -1.67
CA THR A 80 -18.33 2.74 -1.68
C THR A 80 -17.45 2.07 -0.63
N ALA A 81 -16.18 2.48 -0.51
CA ALA A 81 -15.26 1.96 0.51
C ALA A 81 -15.75 2.28 1.93
N LYS A 82 -16.26 3.49 2.18
CA LYS A 82 -16.84 3.86 3.48
C LYS A 82 -18.08 3.04 3.83
N GLU A 83 -18.98 2.81 2.87
CA GLU A 83 -20.17 2.00 3.11
C GLU A 83 -19.80 0.54 3.33
N ARG A 84 -18.87 -0.02 2.53
CA ARG A 84 -18.32 -1.37 2.77
C ARG A 84 -17.73 -1.49 4.17
N ARG A 85 -16.96 -0.50 4.63
CA ARG A 85 -16.41 -0.49 5.98
C ARG A 85 -17.50 -0.49 7.05
N LYS A 86 -18.55 0.31 6.91
CA LYS A 86 -19.68 0.31 7.86
C LYS A 86 -20.37 -1.03 7.91
N VAL A 87 -20.64 -1.63 6.75
CA VAL A 87 -21.26 -2.95 6.62
C VAL A 87 -20.37 -4.02 7.25
N ALA A 88 -19.05 -3.96 7.03
CA ALA A 88 -18.08 -4.87 7.65
C ALA A 88 -18.09 -4.76 9.19
N ILE A 89 -18.10 -3.54 9.73
CA ILE A 89 -18.20 -3.30 11.18
C ILE A 89 -19.50 -3.87 11.76
N GLN A 90 -20.63 -3.68 11.06
CA GLN A 90 -21.92 -4.24 11.49
C GLN A 90 -21.88 -5.77 11.47
N HIS A 91 -21.38 -6.38 10.39
CA HIS A 91 -21.24 -7.83 10.32
C HIS A 91 -20.30 -8.38 11.38
N HIS A 92 -19.21 -7.68 11.71
CA HIS A 92 -18.33 -8.04 12.80
C HIS A 92 -19.07 -8.04 14.14
N GLN A 93 -19.82 -6.98 14.45
CA GLN A 93 -20.61 -6.90 15.69
C GLN A 93 -21.64 -8.02 15.78
N GLU A 94 -22.39 -8.28 14.70
CA GLU A 94 -23.36 -9.37 14.63
C GLU A 94 -22.69 -10.75 14.79
N ALA A 95 -21.51 -10.95 14.19
CA ALA A 95 -20.73 -12.18 14.34
C ALA A 95 -20.27 -12.37 15.79
N LYS A 96 -19.79 -11.31 16.44
CA LYS A 96 -19.37 -11.30 17.84
C LYS A 96 -20.53 -11.65 18.78
N GLU A 97 -21.71 -11.08 18.56
CA GLU A 97 -22.91 -11.41 19.33
C GLU A 97 -23.32 -12.87 19.15
N LYS A 98 -23.28 -13.40 17.91
CA LYS A 98 -23.56 -14.82 17.64
C LYS A 98 -22.56 -15.75 18.32
N ILE A 99 -21.28 -15.40 18.32
CA ILE A 99 -20.23 -16.17 19.02
C ILE A 99 -20.51 -16.17 20.52
N ASN A 100 -20.79 -15.01 21.12
CA ASN A 100 -21.07 -14.90 22.55
C ASN A 100 -22.32 -15.68 22.97
N ALA A 101 -23.39 -15.61 22.17
CA ALA A 101 -24.61 -16.37 22.41
C ALA A 101 -24.35 -17.89 22.38
N ARG A 102 -23.53 -18.36 21.43
CA ARG A 102 -23.12 -19.77 21.34
C ARG A 102 -22.22 -20.19 22.50
N LYS A 103 -21.25 -19.35 22.88
CA LYS A 103 -20.42 -19.60 24.07
C LYS A 103 -21.30 -19.77 25.31
N ALA A 104 -22.29 -18.91 25.52
CA ALA A 104 -23.24 -19.02 26.63
C ALA A 104 -24.07 -20.32 26.56
N GLN A 105 -24.54 -20.71 25.38
CA GLN A 105 -25.25 -21.98 25.19
C GLN A 105 -24.38 -23.20 25.53
N LEU A 106 -23.12 -23.19 25.10
CA LEU A 106 -22.18 -24.29 25.33
C LEU A 106 -21.67 -24.35 26.77
N ALA A 107 -21.61 -23.21 27.48
CA ALA A 107 -21.26 -23.19 28.89
C ALA A 107 -22.24 -24.02 29.74
N GLY A 108 -23.54 -23.98 29.41
CA GLY A 108 -24.56 -24.83 30.03
C GLY A 108 -24.43 -26.32 29.71
N CYS A 109 -23.55 -26.69 28.77
CA CYS A 109 -23.31 -28.06 28.36
C CYS A 109 -22.02 -28.67 28.93
N LYS A 110 -21.28 -28.02 29.85
CA LYS A 110 -19.95 -28.49 30.32
C LYS A 110 -19.97 -29.98 30.74
N ASP A 111 -20.97 -30.39 31.50
CA ASP A 111 -21.11 -31.77 32.02
C ASP A 111 -22.34 -32.52 31.52
N ASN A 112 -23.08 -31.94 30.55
CA ASN A 112 -24.33 -32.51 30.06
C ASN A 112 -24.11 -33.22 28.71
N ASN A 113 -24.27 -34.54 28.71
CA ASN A 113 -24.24 -35.38 27.50
C ASN A 113 -25.64 -35.62 26.92
N SER A 114 -26.57 -34.68 27.10
CA SER A 114 -27.84 -34.70 26.38
C SER A 114 -27.59 -34.67 24.88
N THR A 115 -28.51 -35.26 24.11
CA THR A 115 -28.47 -35.23 22.65
C THR A 115 -28.40 -33.79 22.14
N GLU A 116 -29.12 -32.86 22.77
CA GLU A 116 -29.08 -31.43 22.44
C GLU A 116 -27.69 -30.81 22.62
N CYS A 117 -26.98 -31.13 23.71
CA CYS A 117 -25.63 -30.64 23.96
C CYS A 117 -24.60 -31.26 23.02
N MET A 118 -24.74 -32.54 22.67
CA MET A 118 -23.90 -33.20 21.67
C MET A 118 -24.08 -32.58 20.28
N ASP A 119 -25.33 -32.37 19.86
CA ASP A 119 -25.65 -31.75 18.57
C ASP A 119 -25.15 -30.30 18.52
N ALA A 120 -25.29 -29.53 19.60
CA ALA A 120 -24.78 -28.16 19.70
C ALA A 120 -23.24 -28.10 19.61
N ARG A 121 -22.53 -29.03 20.27
CA ARG A 121 -21.07 -29.16 20.17
C ARG A 121 -20.64 -29.51 18.74
N LYS A 122 -21.30 -30.50 18.12
CA LYS A 122 -21.03 -30.92 16.74
C LYS A 122 -21.24 -29.78 15.74
N GLU A 123 -22.38 -29.10 15.80
CA GLU A 123 -22.68 -27.95 14.94
C GLU A 123 -21.66 -26.83 15.15
N THR A 124 -21.25 -26.56 16.39
CA THR A 124 -20.22 -25.56 16.66
C THR A 124 -18.89 -25.92 16.00
N ARG A 125 -18.44 -27.18 16.09
CA ARG A 125 -17.21 -27.63 15.41
C ARG A 125 -17.28 -27.44 13.91
N LEU A 126 -18.39 -27.81 13.27
CA LEU A 126 -18.59 -27.62 11.82
C LEU A 126 -18.54 -26.14 11.42
N GLN A 127 -19.15 -25.27 12.23
CA GLN A 127 -19.12 -23.84 11.97
C GLN A 127 -17.74 -23.23 12.18
N THR A 128 -17.01 -23.64 13.23
CA THR A 128 -15.62 -23.24 13.45
C THR A 128 -14.74 -23.67 12.29
N LYS A 129 -14.86 -24.92 11.82
CA LYS A 129 -14.14 -25.42 10.64
C LYS A 129 -14.40 -24.53 9.42
N ARG A 130 -15.67 -24.30 9.07
CA ARG A 130 -16.05 -23.44 7.93
C ARG A 130 -15.50 -22.02 8.08
N TYR A 131 -15.58 -21.45 9.28
CA TYR A 131 -15.07 -20.12 9.55
C TYR A 131 -13.56 -20.03 9.34
N LEU A 132 -12.78 -20.93 9.95
CA LEU A 132 -11.32 -20.95 9.81
C LEU A 132 -10.88 -21.20 8.36
N THR A 133 -11.58 -22.09 7.63
CA THR A 133 -11.34 -22.29 6.19
C THR A 133 -11.51 -20.99 5.41
N ASN A 134 -12.63 -20.28 5.60
CA ASN A 134 -12.88 -19.01 4.91
C ASN A 134 -11.83 -17.94 5.26
N VAL A 135 -11.37 -17.89 6.51
CA VAL A 135 -10.31 -16.95 6.94
C VAL A 135 -8.99 -17.29 6.24
N ALA A 136 -8.58 -18.56 6.25
CA ALA A 136 -7.34 -18.99 5.61
C ALA A 136 -7.36 -18.75 4.08
N GLU A 137 -8.47 -19.08 3.39
CA GLU A 137 -8.65 -18.79 1.96
C GLU A 137 -8.56 -17.28 1.66
N HIS A 138 -9.15 -16.45 2.52
CA HIS A 138 -9.08 -15.00 2.38
C HIS A 138 -7.64 -14.48 2.55
N ILE A 139 -6.90 -15.01 3.53
CA ILE A 139 -5.49 -14.70 3.75
C ILE A 139 -4.66 -15.05 2.49
N LEU A 140 -4.84 -16.25 1.93
CA LEU A 140 -4.16 -16.66 0.70
C LEU A 140 -4.48 -15.74 -0.49
N ALA A 141 -5.74 -15.34 -0.65
CA ALA A 141 -6.12 -14.38 -1.69
C ALA A 141 -5.44 -13.02 -1.50
N MET A 142 -5.28 -12.56 -0.25
CA MET A 142 -4.56 -11.32 0.06
C MET A 142 -3.06 -11.42 -0.21
N ILE A 143 -2.45 -12.57 0.09
CA ILE A 143 -1.05 -12.86 -0.24
C ILE A 143 -0.85 -12.76 -1.75
N ALA A 144 -1.65 -13.48 -2.54
CA ALA A 144 -1.55 -13.50 -4.00
C ALA A 144 -1.64 -12.10 -4.60
N LYS A 145 -2.60 -11.29 -4.14
CA LYS A 145 -2.76 -9.89 -4.58
C LYS A 145 -1.58 -9.00 -4.17
N THR A 146 -0.99 -9.26 -3.00
CA THR A 146 0.20 -8.52 -2.56
C THR A 146 1.42 -8.88 -3.40
N LYS A 147 1.59 -10.16 -3.75
CA LYS A 147 2.65 -10.62 -4.65
C LYS A 147 2.57 -9.96 -6.01
N GLU A 148 1.40 -9.96 -6.63
CA GLU A 148 1.16 -9.27 -7.91
C GLU A 148 1.59 -7.80 -7.84
N ARG A 149 1.27 -7.12 -6.74
CA ARG A 149 1.67 -5.72 -6.54
C ARG A 149 3.18 -5.54 -6.39
N VAL A 150 3.84 -6.45 -5.69
CA VAL A 150 5.30 -6.42 -5.51
C VAL A 150 6.00 -6.69 -6.85
N GLU A 151 5.54 -7.69 -7.61
CA GLU A 151 6.07 -8.05 -8.93
C GLU A 151 5.98 -6.89 -9.91
N ASN A 152 4.81 -6.25 -9.97
CA ASN A 152 4.55 -5.13 -10.87
C ASN A 152 5.17 -3.81 -10.40
N SER A 153 5.79 -3.74 -9.22
CA SER A 153 6.35 -2.49 -8.70
C SER A 153 7.72 -2.11 -9.31
N ASN A 154 8.16 -0.87 -9.09
CA ASN A 154 9.52 -0.40 -9.41
C ASN A 154 10.55 -0.70 -8.30
N LEU A 155 10.36 -1.76 -7.53
CA LEU A 155 11.33 -2.20 -6.54
C LEU A 155 12.57 -2.83 -7.19
N ALA A 156 13.69 -2.79 -6.48
CA ALA A 156 14.87 -3.53 -6.89
C ALA A 156 14.56 -5.04 -6.90
N ASP A 157 15.13 -5.79 -7.84
CA ASP A 157 14.82 -7.22 -8.01
C ASP A 157 15.10 -8.04 -6.74
N ASP A 158 16.14 -7.69 -5.99
CA ASP A 158 16.44 -8.36 -4.72
C ASP A 158 15.39 -8.05 -3.64
N ASP A 159 14.86 -6.82 -3.59
CA ASP A 159 13.77 -6.45 -2.69
C ASP A 159 12.45 -7.15 -3.08
N LYS A 160 12.18 -7.30 -4.38
CA LYS A 160 11.03 -8.07 -4.88
C LYS A 160 11.14 -9.52 -4.47
N ARG A 161 12.29 -10.15 -4.74
CA ARG A 161 12.56 -11.56 -4.42
C ARG A 161 12.42 -11.83 -2.93
N ASP A 162 12.99 -10.97 -2.08
CA ASP A 162 12.89 -11.08 -0.61
C ASP A 162 11.43 -11.03 -0.12
N LEU A 163 10.65 -10.07 -0.62
CA LEU A 163 9.24 -9.95 -0.23
C LEU A 163 8.39 -11.11 -0.73
N ILE A 164 8.58 -11.52 -1.98
CA ILE A 164 7.83 -12.63 -2.59
C ILE A 164 8.13 -13.94 -1.86
N THR A 165 9.40 -14.19 -1.52
CA THR A 165 9.81 -15.39 -0.77
C THR A 165 9.12 -15.45 0.59
N LYS A 166 9.11 -14.36 1.35
CA LYS A 166 8.41 -14.30 2.65
C LYS A 166 6.90 -14.47 2.51
N LEU A 167 6.32 -13.92 1.45
CA LEU A 167 4.90 -14.12 1.14
C LEU A 167 4.59 -15.58 0.77
N ASP A 168 5.51 -16.28 0.11
CA ASP A 168 5.40 -17.71 -0.16
C ASP A 168 5.49 -18.55 1.11
N GLU A 169 6.46 -18.26 1.99
CA GLU A 169 6.62 -18.94 3.28
C GLU A 169 5.32 -18.87 4.11
N GLU A 170 4.73 -17.68 4.25
CA GLU A 170 3.44 -17.51 4.96
C GLU A 170 2.26 -18.19 4.22
N ALA A 171 2.31 -18.26 2.89
CA ALA A 171 1.27 -18.95 2.13
C ALA A 171 1.32 -20.46 2.34
N GLU A 172 2.52 -21.04 2.44
CA GLU A 172 2.72 -22.46 2.73
C GLU A 172 2.19 -22.82 4.13
N GLU A 173 2.46 -22.01 5.15
CA GLU A 173 1.94 -22.21 6.51
C GLU A 173 0.41 -22.15 6.57
N ILE A 174 -0.20 -21.15 5.91
CA ILE A 174 -1.66 -21.04 5.83
C ILE A 174 -2.28 -22.19 5.02
N ALA A 175 -1.62 -22.65 3.95
CA ALA A 175 -2.07 -23.81 3.19
C ALA A 175 -2.00 -25.10 4.02
N SER A 176 -0.93 -25.29 4.81
CA SER A 176 -0.83 -26.41 5.74
C SER A 176 -1.96 -26.38 6.78
N ALA A 177 -2.31 -25.21 7.30
CA ALA A 177 -3.44 -25.06 8.22
C ALA A 177 -4.79 -25.42 7.57
N LEU A 178 -4.96 -25.14 6.27
CA LEU A 178 -6.13 -25.59 5.50
C LEU A 178 -6.18 -27.10 5.37
N ASP A 179 -5.06 -27.74 5.03
CA ASP A 179 -4.99 -29.20 4.92
C ASP A 179 -5.34 -29.86 6.26
N MET A 180 -4.81 -29.35 7.38
CA MET A 180 -5.17 -29.81 8.73
C MET A 180 -6.67 -29.63 9.02
N LEU A 181 -7.27 -28.50 8.62
CA LEU A 181 -8.71 -28.27 8.75
C LEU A 181 -9.52 -29.27 7.95
N GLU A 182 -9.10 -29.63 6.75
CA GLU A 182 -9.78 -30.60 5.90
C GLU A 182 -9.83 -31.98 6.54
N GLU A 183 -8.74 -32.40 7.19
CA GLU A 183 -8.62 -33.67 7.92
C GLU A 183 -9.53 -33.76 9.16
N LEU A 184 -9.93 -32.62 9.75
CA LEU A 184 -10.82 -32.61 10.91
C LEU A 184 -12.21 -33.21 10.61
N GLY A 185 -12.55 -34.29 11.30
CA GLY A 185 -13.88 -34.91 11.30
C GLY A 185 -14.87 -34.24 12.26
N GLU A 186 -16.07 -34.81 12.38
CA GLU A 186 -17.10 -34.35 13.32
C GLU A 186 -16.69 -34.57 14.80
N ASP A 187 -15.82 -35.56 15.03
CA ASP A 187 -15.34 -35.98 16.34
C ASP A 187 -14.06 -35.25 16.78
N SER A 188 -13.60 -34.28 16.00
CA SER A 188 -12.38 -33.50 16.29
C SER A 188 -12.45 -32.80 17.64
N THR A 189 -11.31 -32.72 18.32
CA THR A 189 -11.16 -32.17 19.67
C THR A 189 -11.06 -30.65 19.64
N LYS A 190 -11.27 -30.01 20.80
CA LYS A 190 -11.15 -28.55 20.92
C LYS A 190 -9.70 -28.10 20.72
N GLU A 191 -8.78 -28.95 21.12
CA GLU A 191 -7.33 -28.78 21.11
C GLU A 191 -6.81 -28.72 19.68
N GLU A 192 -7.30 -29.59 18.78
CA GLU A 192 -6.98 -29.56 17.34
C GLU A 192 -7.41 -28.23 16.69
N PHE A 193 -8.62 -27.76 16.98
CA PHE A 193 -9.07 -26.44 16.48
C PHE A 193 -8.25 -25.29 17.07
N LYS A 194 -7.83 -25.38 18.34
CA LYS A 194 -7.01 -24.36 19.01
C LYS A 194 -5.64 -24.25 18.36
N GLU A 195 -5.00 -25.38 18.05
CA GLU A 195 -3.71 -25.44 17.38
C GLU A 195 -3.77 -24.79 15.99
N ILE A 196 -4.73 -25.20 15.15
CA ILE A 196 -4.90 -24.60 13.81
C ILE A 196 -5.21 -23.10 13.90
N THR A 197 -6.07 -22.69 14.83
CA THR A 197 -6.36 -21.26 15.06
C THR A 197 -5.11 -20.48 15.43
N GLN A 198 -4.21 -21.08 16.23
CA GLN A 198 -2.95 -20.45 16.61
C GLN A 198 -2.03 -20.28 15.40
N ILE A 199 -1.87 -21.31 14.56
CA ILE A 199 -1.08 -21.24 13.32
C ILE A 199 -1.57 -20.11 12.42
N ILE A 200 -2.88 -20.05 12.17
CA ILE A 200 -3.50 -18.99 11.33
C ILE A 200 -3.27 -17.60 11.94
N ARG A 201 -3.42 -17.46 13.27
CA ARG A 201 -3.25 -16.18 13.97
C ARG A 201 -1.80 -15.69 13.90
N GLU A 202 -0.84 -16.56 14.15
CA GLU A 202 0.58 -16.24 14.13
C GLU A 202 1.03 -15.86 12.71
N SER A 203 0.71 -16.69 11.72
CA SER A 203 1.00 -16.41 10.30
C SER A 203 0.35 -15.09 9.85
N TRP A 204 -0.90 -14.82 10.25
CA TRP A 204 -1.56 -13.56 9.93
C TRP A 204 -0.85 -12.34 10.54
N LYS A 205 -0.34 -12.46 11.77
CA LYS A 205 0.40 -11.38 12.44
C LYS A 205 1.68 -11.05 11.68
N ASP A 206 2.43 -12.07 11.27
CA ASP A 206 3.70 -11.89 10.57
C ASP A 206 3.48 -11.43 9.13
N LEU A 207 2.52 -12.02 8.43
CA LEU A 207 2.07 -11.58 7.11
C LEU A 207 1.69 -10.09 7.11
N ARG A 208 0.96 -9.60 8.13
CA ARG A 208 0.60 -8.17 8.21
C ARG A 208 1.82 -7.26 8.24
N LEU A 209 2.88 -7.66 8.95
CA LEU A 209 4.13 -6.91 8.98
C LEU A 209 4.82 -6.94 7.61
N ILE A 210 4.84 -8.11 6.95
CA ILE A 210 5.38 -8.29 5.59
C ILE A 210 4.62 -7.41 4.60
N ILE A 211 3.29 -7.45 4.59
CA ILE A 211 2.43 -6.63 3.72
C ILE A 211 2.68 -5.15 3.97
N LYS A 212 2.65 -4.68 5.23
CA LYS A 212 2.89 -3.26 5.57
C LYS A 212 4.27 -2.81 5.08
N LYS A 213 5.31 -3.63 5.27
CA LYS A 213 6.67 -3.35 4.78
C LYS A 213 6.73 -3.34 3.25
N GLY A 214 6.11 -4.31 2.59
CA GLY A 214 6.06 -4.42 1.12
C GLY A 214 5.37 -3.22 0.48
N VAL A 215 4.14 -2.93 0.90
CA VAL A 215 3.37 -1.75 0.43
C VAL A 215 4.13 -0.46 0.70
N GLY A 216 4.77 -0.35 1.87
CA GLY A 216 5.63 0.77 2.24
C GLY A 216 6.81 0.98 1.29
N LYS A 217 7.56 -0.09 0.99
CA LYS A 217 8.66 -0.06 0.02
C LYS A 217 8.16 0.34 -1.37
N VAL A 218 7.04 -0.23 -1.85
CA VAL A 218 6.45 0.13 -3.16
C VAL A 218 6.09 1.61 -3.21
N ALA A 219 5.43 2.14 -2.16
CA ALA A 219 5.09 3.56 -2.07
C ALA A 219 6.36 4.44 -2.09
N ASN A 220 7.42 4.03 -1.38
CA ASN A 220 8.68 4.74 -1.35
C ASN A 220 9.38 4.78 -2.73
N GLY A 221 9.32 3.67 -3.48
CA GLY A 221 9.79 3.60 -4.87
C GLY A 221 9.02 4.56 -5.79
N LYS A 222 7.69 4.63 -5.66
CA LYS A 222 6.86 5.59 -6.40
C LYS A 222 7.23 7.05 -6.08
N ILE A 223 7.44 7.38 -4.81
CA ILE A 223 7.91 8.71 -4.38
C ILE A 223 9.28 9.03 -4.97
N HIS A 224 10.20 8.06 -5.01
CA HIS A 224 11.49 8.25 -5.66
C HIS A 224 11.36 8.65 -7.13
N ALA A 225 10.56 7.90 -7.90
CA ALA A 225 10.33 8.19 -9.32
C ALA A 225 9.75 9.61 -9.51
N ILE A 226 8.82 10.03 -8.66
CA ILE A 226 8.29 11.40 -8.67
C ILE A 226 9.39 12.43 -8.37
N ASN A 227 10.23 12.20 -7.34
CA ASN A 227 11.33 13.09 -7.00
C ASN A 227 12.33 13.25 -8.16
N VAL A 228 12.68 12.17 -8.86
CA VAL A 228 13.57 12.23 -10.04
C VAL A 228 12.95 13.09 -11.14
N ARG A 229 11.68 12.85 -11.47
CA ARG A 229 10.95 13.63 -12.49
C ARG A 229 10.87 15.11 -12.10
N LEU A 230 10.53 15.41 -10.85
CA LEU A 230 10.46 16.79 -10.34
C LEU A 230 11.83 17.46 -10.26
N GLY A 231 12.91 16.71 -9.99
CA GLY A 231 14.28 17.21 -10.03
C GLY A 231 14.72 17.60 -11.44
N ASN A 232 14.31 16.84 -12.46
CA ASN A 232 14.53 17.21 -13.86
C ASN A 232 13.74 18.47 -14.22
N LEU A 233 12.49 18.57 -13.75
CA LEU A 233 11.67 19.76 -13.94
C LEU A 233 12.27 20.99 -13.25
N LYS A 234 12.75 20.86 -12.00
CA LYS A 234 13.46 21.89 -11.25
C LYS A 234 14.53 22.56 -12.11
N ARG A 235 15.44 21.77 -12.68
CA ARG A 235 16.53 22.29 -13.54
C ARG A 235 16.00 23.11 -14.72
N LYS A 236 14.90 22.66 -15.35
CA LYS A 236 14.27 23.39 -16.45
C LYS A 236 13.65 24.72 -16.00
N LEU A 237 12.99 24.75 -14.84
CA LEU A 237 12.37 25.98 -14.32
C LEU A 237 13.43 27.03 -13.98
N HIS A 238 14.55 26.62 -13.37
CA HIS A 238 15.70 27.51 -13.12
C HIS A 238 16.24 28.11 -14.41
N LYS A 239 16.51 27.28 -15.44
CA LYS A 239 16.93 27.78 -16.76
C LYS A 239 15.96 28.78 -17.38
N ILE A 240 14.66 28.61 -17.18
CA ILE A 240 13.64 29.54 -17.68
C ILE A 240 13.74 30.89 -16.96
N VAL A 241 13.90 30.88 -15.63
CA VAL A 241 14.10 32.10 -14.84
C VAL A 241 15.39 32.80 -15.27
N ASP A 242 16.50 32.08 -15.39
CA ASP A 242 17.79 32.64 -15.83
C ASP A 242 17.67 33.32 -17.19
N ARG A 243 16.98 32.70 -18.16
CA ARG A 243 16.76 33.29 -19.49
C ARG A 243 15.93 34.57 -19.42
N LEU A 244 14.93 34.63 -18.55
CA LEU A 244 14.10 35.82 -18.37
C LEU A 244 14.89 36.96 -17.73
N GLU A 245 15.74 36.66 -16.74
CA GLU A 245 16.62 37.64 -16.11
C GLU A 245 17.64 38.20 -17.08
N ASN A 246 18.29 37.31 -17.85
CA ASN A 246 19.23 37.69 -18.90
C ASN A 246 18.55 38.54 -19.99
N ALA A 247 17.24 38.38 -20.21
CA ALA A 247 16.43 39.21 -21.08
C ALA A 247 15.91 40.50 -20.42
N GLY A 248 16.39 40.84 -19.22
CA GLY A 248 16.02 42.03 -18.44
C GLY A 248 14.57 42.03 -17.98
N LYS A 249 13.95 40.85 -17.79
CA LYS A 249 12.59 40.73 -17.27
C LYS A 249 12.62 40.63 -15.74
N ASP A 250 11.63 41.25 -15.10
CA ASP A 250 11.44 41.12 -13.67
C ASP A 250 10.86 39.73 -13.33
N THR A 251 11.63 38.97 -12.57
CA THR A 251 11.34 37.61 -12.09
C THR A 251 10.96 37.56 -10.61
N SER A 252 10.84 38.72 -9.94
CA SER A 252 10.54 38.81 -8.50
C SER A 252 9.29 38.05 -8.07
N THR A 253 8.28 37.98 -8.94
CA THR A 253 7.01 37.29 -8.64
C THR A 253 7.08 35.77 -8.77
N VAL A 254 8.05 35.22 -9.52
CA VAL A 254 8.18 33.77 -9.74
C VAL A 254 9.20 33.12 -8.80
N LYS A 255 10.21 33.86 -8.35
CA LYS A 255 11.27 33.36 -7.46
C LYS A 255 10.75 32.71 -6.17
N PRO A 256 9.82 33.31 -5.41
CA PRO A 256 9.35 32.71 -4.16
C PRO A 256 8.71 31.34 -4.38
N TYR A 257 7.97 31.16 -5.49
CA TYR A 257 7.37 29.86 -5.80
C TYR A 257 8.40 28.81 -6.23
N LEU A 258 9.49 29.23 -6.88
CA LEU A 258 10.58 28.33 -7.24
C LEU A 258 11.37 27.91 -5.99
N GLU A 259 11.61 28.83 -5.06
CA GLU A 259 12.24 28.54 -3.77
C GLU A 259 11.39 27.57 -2.94
N THR A 260 10.08 27.83 -2.79
CA THR A 260 9.18 26.89 -2.10
C THR A 260 9.13 25.53 -2.81
N PHE A 261 9.12 25.51 -4.15
CA PHE A 261 9.15 24.25 -4.89
C PHE A 261 10.43 23.44 -4.59
N ASP A 262 11.58 24.11 -4.56
CA ASP A 262 12.87 23.51 -4.28
C ASP A 262 12.98 22.98 -2.85
N GLU A 263 12.55 23.78 -1.88
CA GLU A 263 12.51 23.41 -0.47
C GLU A 263 11.65 22.16 -0.26
N LYS A 264 10.42 22.17 -0.80
CA LYS A 264 9.48 21.05 -0.65
C LYS A 264 9.92 19.79 -1.37
N LEU A 265 10.63 19.93 -2.48
CA LEU A 265 11.23 18.78 -3.15
C LEU A 265 12.35 18.15 -2.32
N GLU A 266 13.18 18.96 -1.65
CA GLU A 266 14.23 18.45 -0.76
C GLU A 266 13.65 17.85 0.52
N GLU A 267 12.62 18.48 1.12
CA GLU A 267 11.87 17.89 2.23
C GLU A 267 11.31 16.50 1.85
N ALA A 268 10.65 16.39 0.69
CA ALA A 268 10.11 15.13 0.21
C ALA A 268 11.19 14.04 0.08
N LYS A 269 12.37 14.41 -0.42
CA LYS A 269 13.52 13.51 -0.52
C LYS A 269 14.06 13.09 0.85
N ASN A 270 14.20 14.03 1.78
CA ASN A 270 14.65 13.75 3.15
C ASN A 270 13.69 12.80 3.89
N HIS A 271 12.38 13.04 3.81
CA HIS A 271 11.37 12.17 4.40
C HIS A 271 11.36 10.77 3.76
N ARG A 272 11.56 10.68 2.44
CA ARG A 272 11.72 9.40 1.71
C ARG A 272 12.95 8.63 2.20
N ASP A 273 14.09 9.29 2.34
CA ASP A 273 15.35 8.67 2.78
C ASP A 273 15.25 8.16 4.22
N ARG A 274 14.59 8.95 5.07
CA ARG A 274 14.21 8.53 6.42
C ARG A 274 13.30 7.31 6.39
N ALA A 275 12.23 7.32 5.59
CA ALA A 275 11.32 6.18 5.46
C ALA A 275 12.05 4.91 5.02
N ARG A 276 12.95 5.02 4.03
CA ARG A 276 13.77 3.90 3.56
C ARG A 276 14.60 3.28 4.70
N SER A 277 15.28 4.12 5.47
CA SER A 277 16.13 3.68 6.58
C SER A 277 15.28 3.00 7.68
N LEU A 278 14.14 3.59 8.02
CA LEU A 278 13.21 3.02 9.01
C LEU A 278 12.64 1.66 8.57
N TYR A 279 12.36 1.44 7.28
CA TYR A 279 11.96 0.12 6.77
C TYR A 279 13.08 -0.93 6.85
N GLN A 280 14.34 -0.52 6.72
CA GLN A 280 15.50 -1.40 6.90
C GLN A 280 15.70 -1.77 8.36
N GLU A 281 15.44 -0.82 9.28
CA GLU A 281 15.48 -1.02 10.73
C GLU A 281 14.27 -1.78 11.30
N GLY A 282 13.24 -2.07 10.49
CA GLY A 282 12.01 -2.73 10.95
C GLY A 282 11.02 -1.81 11.69
N LYS A 283 11.25 -0.49 11.71
CA LYS A 283 10.35 0.51 12.33
C LYS A 283 9.21 0.89 11.38
N ILE A 284 8.31 -0.05 11.13
CA ILE A 284 7.29 0.03 10.07
C ILE A 284 6.36 1.24 10.22
N ASP A 285 5.87 1.53 11.43
CA ASP A 285 4.90 2.62 11.64
C ASP A 285 5.54 4.01 11.47
N GLU A 286 6.77 4.19 11.97
CA GLU A 286 7.53 5.41 11.76
C GLU A 286 7.88 5.61 10.28
N ALA A 287 8.21 4.52 9.57
CA ALA A 287 8.47 4.54 8.15
C ALA A 287 7.22 4.93 7.35
N ALA A 288 6.05 4.42 7.72
CA ALA A 288 4.77 4.78 7.11
C ALA A 288 4.45 6.27 7.34
N LYS A 289 4.70 6.78 8.54
CA LYS A 289 4.55 8.22 8.85
C LYS A 289 5.48 9.08 7.99
N ALA A 290 6.77 8.74 7.90
CA ALA A 290 7.73 9.45 7.06
C ALA A 290 7.35 9.41 5.57
N THR A 291 6.82 8.28 5.09
CA THR A 291 6.29 8.15 3.71
C THR A 291 5.13 9.12 3.47
N LYS A 292 4.22 9.26 4.45
CA LYS A 292 3.09 10.21 4.38
C LYS A 292 3.56 11.67 4.37
N GLU A 293 4.57 11.99 5.16
CA GLU A 293 5.21 13.32 5.19
C GLU A 293 5.87 13.65 3.84
N ALA A 294 6.62 12.70 3.26
CA ALA A 294 7.21 12.84 1.93
C ALA A 294 6.15 13.13 0.86
N HIS A 295 5.04 12.39 0.90
CA HIS A 295 3.91 12.61 0.01
C HIS A 295 3.21 13.97 0.24
N GLY A 296 3.13 14.43 1.48
CA GLY A 296 2.65 15.78 1.84
C GLY A 296 3.51 16.87 1.20
N ALA A 297 4.82 16.80 1.36
CA ALA A 297 5.77 17.73 0.77
C ALA A 297 5.68 17.74 -0.78
N LEU A 298 5.50 16.59 -1.42
CA LEU A 298 5.26 16.52 -2.87
C LEU A 298 3.99 17.26 -3.32
N ARG A 299 2.90 17.21 -2.54
CA ARG A 299 1.67 17.97 -2.84
C ARG A 299 1.90 19.48 -2.72
N GLU A 300 2.68 19.91 -1.74
CA GLU A 300 3.05 21.31 -1.56
C GLU A 300 3.96 21.80 -2.69
N ALA A 301 4.98 21.02 -3.07
CA ALA A 301 5.81 21.29 -4.24
C ALA A 301 4.96 21.44 -5.51
N HIS A 302 4.02 20.53 -5.74
CA HIS A 302 3.11 20.64 -6.89
C HIS A 302 2.22 21.89 -6.85
N THR A 303 1.82 22.35 -5.66
CA THR A 303 1.06 23.60 -5.50
C THR A 303 1.92 24.82 -5.81
N ALA A 304 3.16 24.83 -5.32
CA ALA A 304 4.15 25.87 -5.65
C ALA A 304 4.41 25.93 -7.17
N LEU A 305 4.59 24.78 -7.81
CA LEU A 305 4.74 24.67 -9.26
C LEU A 305 3.56 25.27 -10.03
N LYS A 306 2.32 24.99 -9.62
CA LYS A 306 1.12 25.58 -10.25
C LYS A 306 1.12 27.10 -10.14
N ASN A 307 1.51 27.63 -8.99
CA ASN A 307 1.57 29.08 -8.77
C ASN A 307 2.72 29.73 -9.55
N PHE A 308 3.90 29.09 -9.60
CA PHE A 308 5.02 29.48 -10.46
C PHE A 308 4.56 29.65 -11.90
N VAL A 309 3.86 28.65 -12.46
CA VAL A 309 3.37 28.70 -13.87
C VAL A 309 2.36 29.82 -14.08
N ARG A 310 1.49 30.09 -13.11
CA ARG A 310 0.52 31.20 -13.19
C ARG A 310 1.24 32.54 -13.20
N ALA A 311 2.19 32.75 -12.29
CA ALA A 311 3.00 33.96 -12.22
C ALA A 311 3.87 34.13 -13.47
N LEU A 312 4.46 33.06 -13.99
CA LEU A 312 5.28 33.13 -15.19
C LEU A 312 4.50 33.59 -16.43
N LYS A 313 3.20 33.27 -16.51
CA LYS A 313 2.32 33.73 -17.60
C LYS A 313 2.01 35.23 -17.55
N THR A 314 2.20 35.90 -16.41
CA THR A 314 1.99 37.35 -16.31
C THR A 314 3.23 38.13 -16.76
N ILE A 315 4.41 37.49 -16.78
CA ILE A 315 5.66 38.09 -17.26
C ILE A 315 5.68 38.14 -18.79
N LYS A 316 5.97 39.30 -19.37
CA LYS A 316 6.11 39.48 -20.82
C LYS A 316 7.25 38.60 -21.37
N GLY A 317 6.89 37.63 -22.20
CA GLY A 317 7.84 36.65 -22.76
C GLY A 317 7.98 35.37 -21.93
N GLY A 318 7.34 35.28 -20.75
CA GLY A 318 7.39 34.08 -19.91
C GLY A 318 6.77 32.84 -20.58
N GLU A 319 5.71 33.02 -21.37
CA GLU A 319 5.12 31.93 -22.15
C GLU A 319 6.06 31.42 -23.26
N ASP A 320 6.90 32.29 -23.82
CA ASP A 320 7.86 31.92 -24.86
C ASP A 320 9.11 31.29 -24.26
N ALA A 321 9.55 31.74 -23.08
CA ALA A 321 10.62 31.11 -22.33
C ALA A 321 10.26 29.66 -21.94
N LEU A 322 9.00 29.42 -21.51
CA LEU A 322 8.46 28.07 -21.31
C LEU A 322 8.57 27.20 -22.56
N LYS A 323 8.35 27.77 -23.75
CA LYS A 323 8.44 27.03 -25.03
C LYS A 323 9.88 26.75 -25.44
N GLY A 324 10.83 27.60 -25.09
CA GLY A 324 12.24 27.45 -25.48
C GLY A 324 13.00 26.39 -24.69
N ALA A 325 12.54 25.98 -23.51
CA ALA A 325 13.32 25.11 -22.60
C ALA A 325 13.48 23.66 -23.09
N ASP A 326 12.54 23.08 -23.84
CA ASP A 326 12.64 21.67 -24.25
C ASP A 326 13.44 21.43 -25.54
N THR A 327 13.89 22.48 -26.24
CA THR A 327 14.59 22.30 -27.53
C THR A 327 16.09 22.06 -27.36
N GLU A 328 16.67 22.44 -26.22
CA GLU A 328 18.13 22.44 -26.01
C GLU A 328 18.64 21.27 -25.17
N GLU A 329 17.77 20.43 -24.60
CA GLU A 329 18.20 19.42 -23.59
C GLU A 329 17.67 18.00 -23.88
N SER A 330 17.35 17.70 -25.14
CA SER A 330 16.85 16.37 -25.53
C SER A 330 17.95 15.32 -25.75
N GLU A 331 19.23 15.62 -25.53
CA GLU A 331 20.32 14.74 -25.99
C GLU A 331 20.95 13.80 -24.95
N GLU A 332 20.89 14.00 -23.63
CA GLU A 332 21.72 13.15 -22.72
C GLU A 332 21.12 12.81 -21.36
N THR A 333 19.91 12.24 -21.34
CA THR A 333 19.56 11.35 -20.23
C THR A 333 19.03 10.06 -20.82
N PRO A 334 19.70 8.90 -20.60
CA PRO A 334 19.14 7.60 -20.91
C PRO A 334 17.73 7.59 -20.33
N ALA A 335 16.75 7.33 -21.19
CA ALA A 335 15.39 7.12 -20.78
C ALA A 335 15.41 5.86 -19.90
N GLU A 336 15.57 6.05 -18.60
CA GLU A 336 15.16 5.06 -17.62
C GLU A 336 13.67 4.87 -17.92
N GLN A 337 13.35 3.73 -18.55
CA GLN A 337 12.00 3.31 -18.86
C GLN A 337 11.28 3.18 -17.51
N ALA A 338 10.69 4.29 -17.08
CA ALA A 338 9.74 4.28 -16.01
C ALA A 338 8.46 3.71 -16.64
N ASP A 339 8.35 2.38 -16.60
CA ASP A 339 7.10 1.70 -16.89
C ASP A 339 6.01 2.37 -16.06
N ASP A 340 4.98 2.85 -16.76
CA ASP A 340 3.77 3.42 -16.18
C ASP A 340 3.02 2.28 -15.47
N ILE A 341 3.48 1.94 -14.27
CA ILE A 341 2.85 0.96 -13.40
C ILE A 341 1.59 1.59 -12.81
N ASP A 342 0.46 1.26 -13.45
CA ASP A 342 -0.90 1.54 -13.03
C ASP A 342 -1.22 0.72 -11.78
N GLU A 343 -0.94 1.32 -10.63
CA GLU A 343 -1.41 0.78 -9.37
C GLU A 343 -1.97 1.91 -8.54
N THR A 344 -3.29 2.02 -8.60
CA THR A 344 -4.06 2.47 -7.44
C THR A 344 -3.58 1.71 -6.20
N PRO A 345 -3.24 2.40 -5.10
CA PRO A 345 -3.52 1.79 -3.81
C PRO A 345 -5.04 1.65 -3.78
N GLU A 346 -5.54 0.48 -4.15
CA GLU A 346 -6.83 0.07 -3.63
C GLU A 346 -6.65 0.12 -2.11
N GLU A 347 -7.14 1.19 -1.49
CA GLU A 347 -7.42 1.31 -0.05
C GLU A 347 -8.54 0.32 0.38
N GLY A 348 -8.61 -0.84 -0.28
CA GLY A 348 -9.23 -2.07 0.19
C GLY A 348 -8.12 -3.01 0.64
N ASN A 349 -7.20 -2.51 1.49
CA ASN A 349 -6.75 -3.37 2.55
C ASN A 349 -7.92 -3.30 3.53
N GLU A 350 -8.85 -4.25 3.41
CA GLU A 350 -9.75 -4.56 4.53
C GLU A 350 -8.79 -4.94 5.65
N THR A 351 -8.42 -3.94 6.46
CA THR A 351 -7.74 -4.18 7.71
C THR A 351 -8.78 -4.89 8.54
N MET A 352 -8.74 -6.23 8.49
CA MET A 352 -9.21 -7.07 9.58
C MET A 352 -8.58 -6.46 10.82
N ASP A 353 -9.39 -5.74 11.61
CA ASP A 353 -8.92 -4.98 12.75
C ASP A 353 -8.31 -6.01 13.74
N ASP A 354 -7.27 -5.63 14.50
CA ASP A 354 -6.56 -6.55 15.42
C ASP A 354 -7.53 -7.36 16.33
N ASP A 355 -8.69 -6.78 16.63
CA ASP A 355 -9.77 -7.35 17.44
C ASP A 355 -10.52 -8.54 16.78
N ASP A 356 -10.37 -8.77 15.47
CA ASP A 356 -11.09 -9.84 14.74
C ASP A 356 -10.56 -11.24 15.04
N ILE A 357 -9.28 -11.37 15.40
CA ILE A 357 -8.63 -12.67 15.71
C ILE A 357 -8.30 -12.79 17.21
N GLU A 358 -8.31 -11.70 17.97
CA GLU A 358 -8.16 -11.68 19.44
C GLU A 358 -9.48 -11.94 20.18
N GLY A 359 -10.39 -12.73 19.60
CA GLY A 359 -11.57 -13.20 20.32
C GLY A 359 -11.15 -14.08 21.50
N ASP A 360 -11.07 -13.48 22.70
CA ASP A 360 -10.92 -14.06 24.05
C ASP A 360 -11.00 -15.59 24.03
N ALA A 361 -9.84 -16.19 23.78
CA ALA A 361 -9.48 -17.47 24.33
C ALA A 361 -8.58 -17.17 25.54
N GLU A 362 -9.01 -16.28 26.43
CA GLU A 362 -8.59 -16.33 27.82
C GLU A 362 -8.99 -17.72 28.33
N GLU A 363 -8.02 -18.63 28.28
CA GLU A 363 -7.53 -19.38 29.43
C GLU A 363 -8.52 -19.35 30.61
N GLU A 364 -9.61 -20.12 30.51
CA GLU A 364 -10.16 -20.70 31.73
C GLU A 364 -9.03 -21.57 32.28
N GLY A 365 -8.33 -21.05 33.28
CA GLY A 365 -7.43 -21.83 34.09
C GLY A 365 -8.17 -23.08 34.54
N ASP A 366 -7.64 -24.23 34.16
CA ASP A 366 -8.01 -25.52 34.72
C ASP A 366 -7.72 -25.46 36.22
N ALA A 367 -8.75 -25.09 36.99
CA ALA A 367 -8.84 -25.34 38.42
C ALA A 367 -9.33 -26.79 38.62
N ASP A 368 -8.58 -27.75 38.09
CA ASP A 368 -8.60 -29.14 38.55
C ASP A 368 -7.24 -29.41 39.21
N SER A 369 -7.07 -28.84 40.40
CA SER A 369 -6.13 -29.41 41.37
C SER A 369 -6.84 -30.58 42.04
N ASP A 370 -6.66 -31.77 41.47
CA ASP A 370 -6.86 -33.04 42.18
C ASP A 370 -6.00 -33.01 43.44
N GLU A 371 -6.64 -32.69 44.56
CA GLU A 371 -6.10 -32.80 45.91
C GLU A 371 -6.12 -34.29 46.29
N GLU A 372 -5.20 -35.08 45.71
CA GLU A 372 -4.85 -36.38 46.29
C GLU A 372 -4.15 -36.14 47.62
N ALA A 373 -4.89 -36.38 48.70
CA ALA A 373 -4.40 -36.49 50.06
C ALA A 373 -3.39 -37.64 50.16
N GLY A 374 -2.11 -37.32 49.91
CA GLY A 374 -0.96 -38.14 50.26
C GLY A 374 -0.63 -38.00 51.74
N ASP A 375 -1.15 -38.93 52.53
CA ASP A 375 -0.88 -39.13 53.95
C ASP A 375 0.51 -39.80 54.10
N GLU A 376 1.59 -39.04 54.31
CA GLU A 376 2.89 -39.61 54.73
C GLU A 376 3.64 -38.75 55.76
N ALA A 377 3.67 -39.30 56.98
CA ALA A 377 4.81 -39.40 57.89
C ALA A 377 5.51 -38.12 58.39
N SER A 378 5.05 -37.64 59.55
CA SER A 378 5.86 -36.90 60.52
C SER A 378 6.92 -37.80 61.14
N THR A 379 8.19 -37.59 60.81
CA THR A 379 9.33 -37.98 61.67
C THR A 379 9.86 -36.76 62.41
N GLU A 380 9.63 -36.75 63.72
CA GLU A 380 10.14 -35.79 64.69
C GLU A 380 11.68 -35.80 64.73
N GLY A 381 12.29 -34.71 64.28
CA GLY A 381 13.70 -34.40 64.52
C GLY A 381 13.82 -33.56 65.80
N ASN A 382 14.16 -34.22 66.91
CA ASN A 382 14.33 -33.63 68.23
C ASN A 382 15.63 -32.79 68.31
N GLU A 383 15.50 -31.54 68.73
CA GLU A 383 16.59 -30.66 69.11
C GLU A 383 17.29 -31.19 70.38
N THR A 384 18.62 -31.17 70.43
CA THR A 384 19.34 -31.02 71.70
C THR A 384 20.54 -30.10 71.58
N LYS A 385 20.57 -29.18 72.55
CA LYS A 385 21.49 -28.07 72.76
C LYS A 385 22.89 -28.52 73.17
N GLY A 386 23.88 -27.75 72.70
CA GLY A 386 24.96 -27.12 73.50
C GLY A 386 26.02 -28.00 74.15
N ASN A 387 27.30 -27.67 73.93
CA ASN A 387 28.13 -27.22 75.05
C ASN A 387 29.39 -26.45 74.66
N GLU A 388 29.82 -25.66 75.63
CA GLU A 388 30.87 -24.65 75.68
C GLU A 388 32.32 -25.13 75.41
N THR A 389 33.13 -24.15 75.04
CA THR A 389 34.60 -24.07 75.10
C THR A 389 35.20 -24.42 76.47
N ALA A 390 36.19 -25.31 76.49
CA ALA A 390 37.53 -25.19 77.11
C ALA A 390 38.20 -26.57 77.22
#